data_AF-A0A667XS03-F1
#
_entry.id   AF-A0A667XS03-F1
#
_cell.length_a   1.000
_cell.length_b   1.000
_cell.length_c   1.000
_cell.angle_alpha   90.00
_cell.angle_beta   90.00
_cell.angle_gamma   90.00
#
_symmetry.space_group_name_H-M   'P 1'
#
loop_
_entity.id
_entity.type
_entity.pdbx_description
1 polymer ?
#
loop_
_entity_poly.entity_id
_entity_poly.type
_entity_poly.pdbx_seq_one_letter_code
_entity_poly.pdbx_strand_id
1 'polypeptide(L)'
;MTGNYNCNCNCTFIFIITFFINSSSAIKIKNVCSCLSVDPAVPHTSCKSRCYEPFDDETPGCRCDAQCVTSGNCCYDYHDLCLLPTQQWQCSRLRCGEARLADSRCHCSSDCEAAGDCCTNYRHVCHGETEWVEDLCEDLSAPQCPARSLHIRIISPLSFFF
;
A
#
# COMPACT_ATOMS: atom_id res chain seq x y z
N MET A 1 25.37 1.50 22.73
CA MET A 1 25.12 0.81 21.46
C MET A 1 26.36 1.00 20.59
N THR A 2 27.29 0.05 20.63
CA THR A 2 28.54 0.09 19.86
C THR A 2 28.37 -0.80 18.63
N GLY A 3 27.95 -0.20 17.51
CA GLY A 3 27.95 -0.87 16.21
C GLY A 3 29.33 -0.71 15.57
N ASN A 4 29.99 -1.82 15.25
CA ASN A 4 31.32 -1.85 14.62
C ASN A 4 31.12 -1.75 13.10
N TYR A 5 31.28 -0.55 12.54
CA TYR A 5 31.12 -0.32 11.09
C TYR A 5 32.47 -0.54 10.40
N ASN A 6 32.60 -1.65 9.67
CA ASN A 6 33.77 -1.92 8.86
C ASN A 6 33.60 -1.22 7.50
N CYS A 7 34.07 0.02 7.36
CA CYS A 7 33.94 0.82 6.15
C CYS A 7 35.01 0.42 5.12
N ASN A 8 34.62 -0.25 4.04
CA ASN A 8 35.50 -0.48 2.89
C ASN A 8 35.33 0.68 1.89
N CYS A 9 36.21 1.67 1.96
CA CYS A 9 36.17 2.88 1.13
C CYS A 9 36.79 2.62 -0.25
N ASN A 10 35.99 2.69 -1.33
CA ASN A 10 36.52 2.72 -2.69
C ASN A 10 36.44 4.14 -3.24
N CYS A 11 37.56 4.87 -3.21
CA CYS A 11 37.67 6.25 -3.66
C CYS A 11 37.95 6.25 -5.19
N THR A 12 36.98 6.67 -6.01
CA THR A 12 37.16 6.85 -7.46
C THR A 12 37.39 8.33 -7.80
N PHE A 13 38.43 8.62 -8.59
CA PHE A 13 38.78 9.98 -9.00
C PHE A 13 37.87 10.46 -10.13
N ILE A 14 36.89 11.32 -9.84
CA ILE A 14 36.06 11.97 -10.86
C ILE A 14 36.63 13.36 -11.15
N PHE A 15 37.22 13.55 -12.34
CA PHE A 15 37.68 14.85 -12.83
C PHE A 15 36.48 15.66 -13.34
N ILE A 16 35.96 16.62 -12.57
CA ILE A 16 34.99 17.60 -13.08
C ILE A 16 35.76 18.73 -13.76
N ILE A 17 35.89 18.68 -15.09
CA ILE A 17 36.44 19.77 -15.91
C ILE A 17 35.32 20.77 -16.19
N THR A 18 35.03 21.68 -15.26
CA THR A 18 34.25 22.88 -15.56
C THR A 18 35.21 23.99 -16.03
N PHE A 19 35.17 24.27 -17.33
CA PHE A 19 35.82 25.40 -17.98
C PHE A 19 35.34 26.72 -17.34
N PHE A 20 36.21 27.39 -16.59
CA PHE A 20 36.11 28.83 -16.37
C PHE A 20 37.45 29.49 -16.66
N ILE A 21 37.35 30.42 -17.60
CA ILE A 21 38.40 31.24 -18.19
C ILE A 21 38.86 32.27 -17.17
N ASN A 22 40.19 32.40 -17.07
CA ASN A 22 40.97 33.46 -16.43
C ASN A 22 41.13 33.49 -14.90
N SER A 23 42.40 33.33 -14.53
CA SER A 23 43.10 33.83 -13.33
C SER A 23 43.17 32.88 -12.13
N SER A 24 44.35 32.27 -12.00
CA SER A 24 44.88 31.51 -10.85
C SER A 24 44.22 30.15 -10.58
N SER A 25 44.52 29.17 -11.44
CA SER A 25 44.02 27.80 -11.34
C SER A 25 44.68 27.00 -10.20
N ALA A 26 44.09 27.03 -9.00
CA ALA A 26 44.32 25.97 -8.02
C ALA A 26 43.38 24.79 -8.35
N ILE A 27 43.92 23.70 -8.91
CA ILE A 27 43.17 22.45 -9.08
C ILE A 27 42.86 21.91 -7.68
N LYS A 28 41.62 22.08 -7.21
CA LYS A 28 41.15 21.47 -5.96
C LYS A 28 40.77 20.02 -6.22
N ILE A 29 41.71 19.12 -5.98
CA ILE A 29 41.44 17.68 -5.91
C ILE A 29 40.58 17.45 -4.65
N LYS A 30 39.27 17.24 -4.83
CA LYS A 30 38.41 16.78 -3.75
C LYS A 30 38.33 15.25 -3.82
N ASN A 31 38.90 14.56 -2.85
CA ASN A 31 38.60 13.14 -2.64
C ASN A 31 37.14 13.03 -2.21
N VAL A 32 36.29 12.48 -3.08
CA VAL A 32 34.95 12.05 -2.71
C VAL A 32 35.05 10.56 -2.40
N CYS A 33 35.14 10.23 -1.11
CA CYS A 33 34.96 8.86 -0.66
C CYS A 33 33.48 8.69 -0.32
N SER A 34 32.76 7.95 -1.15
CA SER A 34 31.37 7.56 -0.91
C SER A 34 31.38 6.29 -0.05
N CYS A 35 30.93 6.41 1.19
CA CYS A 35 30.58 5.26 2.01
C CYS A 35 29.21 4.75 1.53
N LEU A 36 29.12 3.52 1.04
CA LEU A 36 27.82 2.87 0.89
C LEU A 36 27.37 2.47 2.30
N SER A 37 26.53 3.28 2.95
CA SER A 37 25.85 2.86 4.16
C SER A 37 24.84 1.78 3.76
N VAL A 38 25.15 0.52 4.05
CA VAL A 38 24.12 -0.52 4.09
C VAL A 38 23.26 -0.15 5.29
N ASP A 39 22.13 0.51 5.03
CA ASP A 39 21.15 0.79 6.07
C ASP A 39 20.75 -0.53 6.74
N PRO A 40 20.72 -0.62 8.08
CA PRO A 40 20.26 -1.81 8.75
C PRO A 40 18.83 -2.10 8.28
N ALA A 41 18.62 -3.26 7.67
CA ALA A 41 17.34 -3.68 7.13
C ALA A 41 16.26 -3.57 8.22
N VAL A 42 15.21 -2.80 7.94
CA VAL A 42 14.11 -2.60 8.89
C VAL A 42 13.34 -3.91 8.99
N PRO A 43 13.22 -4.50 10.20
CA PRO A 43 12.62 -5.80 10.31
C PRO A 43 11.14 -5.76 9.91
N HIS A 44 10.73 -6.79 9.18
CA HIS A 44 9.35 -6.95 8.75
C HIS A 44 8.46 -7.37 9.92
N THR A 45 7.42 -6.57 10.20
CA THR A 45 6.50 -6.78 11.33
C THR A 45 5.04 -6.98 10.91
N SER A 46 4.69 -6.63 9.67
CA SER A 46 3.31 -6.61 9.16
C SER A 46 3.26 -6.91 7.66
N CYS A 47 2.17 -7.54 7.21
CA CYS A 47 1.89 -7.78 5.79
C CYS A 47 1.18 -6.63 5.07
N LYS A 48 1.07 -5.46 5.70
CA LYS A 48 0.47 -4.28 5.08
C LYS A 48 1.20 -3.93 3.78
N SER A 49 0.45 -4.00 2.67
CA SER A 49 0.95 -3.77 1.30
C SER A 49 2.04 -4.74 0.83
N ARG A 50 2.13 -5.92 1.44
CA ARG A 50 3.20 -6.93 1.22
C ARG A 50 2.67 -8.35 1.02
N CYS A 51 1.37 -8.50 0.82
CA CYS A 51 0.76 -9.82 0.63
C CYS A 51 1.35 -10.55 -0.57
N TYR A 52 1.75 -11.81 -0.34
CA TYR A 52 2.28 -12.72 -1.36
C TYR A 52 3.59 -12.30 -2.02
N GLU A 53 4.31 -11.36 -1.42
CA GLU A 53 5.67 -11.06 -1.88
C GLU A 53 6.58 -12.29 -1.71
N PRO A 54 7.61 -12.46 -2.56
CA PRO A 54 8.61 -13.50 -2.38
C PRO A 54 9.36 -13.35 -1.06
N PHE A 55 9.79 -14.47 -0.48
CA PHE A 55 10.63 -14.45 0.71
C PHE A 55 12.01 -13.83 0.41
N ASP A 56 12.44 -12.94 1.29
CA ASP A 56 13.76 -12.31 1.30
C ASP A 56 14.51 -12.72 2.57
N ASP A 57 15.70 -13.31 2.42
CA ASP A 57 16.55 -13.78 3.52
C ASP A 57 17.48 -12.67 4.05
N GLU A 58 17.61 -11.55 3.32
CA GLU A 58 18.41 -10.40 3.75
C GLU A 58 17.68 -9.53 4.79
N THR A 59 16.34 -9.53 4.74
CA THR A 59 15.51 -8.74 5.65
C THR A 59 14.98 -9.60 6.81
N PRO A 60 15.44 -9.36 8.06
CA PRO A 60 14.95 -10.11 9.21
C PRO A 60 13.47 -9.80 9.47
N GLY A 61 12.67 -10.78 9.91
CA GLY A 61 11.29 -10.53 10.35
C GLY A 61 10.31 -11.65 10.01
N CYS A 62 9.03 -11.28 10.01
CA CYS A 62 7.94 -12.17 9.64
C CYS A 62 7.69 -12.18 8.13
N ARG A 63 7.09 -13.27 7.65
CA ARG A 63 6.83 -13.53 6.23
C ARG A 63 5.39 -13.23 5.83
N CYS A 64 5.19 -12.94 4.54
CA CYS A 64 3.89 -12.65 3.94
C CYS A 64 3.64 -13.44 2.65
N ASP A 65 4.51 -14.37 2.30
CA ASP A 65 4.31 -15.31 1.19
C ASP A 65 3.34 -16.44 1.56
N ALA A 66 2.83 -17.13 0.55
CA ALA A 66 1.87 -18.22 0.73
C ALA A 66 2.41 -19.39 1.60
N GLN A 67 3.73 -19.60 1.67
CA GLN A 67 4.34 -20.68 2.47
C GLN A 67 4.54 -20.30 3.94
N CYS A 68 4.35 -19.03 4.33
CA CYS A 68 4.51 -18.60 5.72
C CYS A 68 3.61 -19.39 6.67
N VAL A 69 2.44 -19.85 6.19
CA VAL A 69 1.46 -20.63 6.96
C VAL A 69 2.03 -21.99 7.33
N THR A 70 2.67 -22.66 6.36
CA THR A 70 3.32 -23.97 6.58
C THR A 70 4.59 -23.83 7.41
N SER A 71 5.34 -22.74 7.24
CA SER A 71 6.57 -22.46 8.00
C SER A 71 6.32 -21.91 9.40
N GLY A 72 5.09 -21.50 9.73
CA GLY A 72 4.71 -20.98 11.05
C GLY A 72 5.31 -19.60 11.39
N ASN A 73 5.74 -18.84 10.38
CA ASN A 73 6.42 -17.56 10.55
C ASN A 73 5.74 -16.40 9.78
N CYS A 74 4.43 -16.48 9.58
CA CYS A 74 3.64 -15.36 9.06
C CYS A 74 3.67 -14.16 10.00
N CYS A 75 3.50 -12.96 9.45
CA CYS A 75 3.17 -11.79 10.27
C CYS A 75 1.81 -11.98 10.94
N TYR A 76 1.63 -11.28 12.06
CA TYR A 76 0.44 -11.41 12.91
C TYR A 76 -0.86 -11.04 12.18
N ASP A 77 -0.79 -10.20 11.15
CA ASP A 77 -1.89 -9.67 10.36
C ASP A 77 -2.04 -10.33 8.97
N TYR A 78 -1.26 -11.37 8.66
CA TYR A 78 -1.29 -12.04 7.36
C TYR A 78 -2.69 -12.54 7.00
N HIS A 79 -3.38 -13.17 7.95
CA HIS A 79 -4.71 -13.69 7.72
C HIS A 79 -5.70 -12.55 7.37
N ASP A 80 -5.64 -11.45 8.12
CA ASP A 80 -6.61 -10.35 7.99
C ASP A 80 -6.37 -9.50 6.73
N LEU A 81 -5.10 -9.36 6.32
CA LEU A 81 -4.72 -8.53 5.18
C LEU A 81 -4.64 -9.30 3.87
N CYS A 82 -4.27 -10.59 3.90
CA CYS A 82 -4.01 -11.34 2.67
C CYS A 82 -5.09 -12.40 2.40
N LEU A 83 -5.63 -13.07 3.42
CA LEU A 83 -6.61 -14.15 3.23
C LEU A 83 -8.07 -13.69 3.31
N LEU A 84 -8.42 -12.82 4.25
CA LEU A 84 -9.80 -12.34 4.39
C LEU A 84 -10.36 -11.61 3.15
N PRO A 85 -9.59 -10.78 2.41
CA PRO A 85 -10.11 -10.09 1.22
C PRO A 85 -10.68 -11.01 0.13
N THR A 86 -10.20 -12.26 0.06
CA THR A 86 -10.66 -13.25 -0.93
C THR A 86 -11.94 -13.99 -0.50
N GLN A 87 -12.34 -13.82 0.77
CA GLN A 87 -13.43 -14.55 1.41
C GLN A 87 -14.57 -13.65 1.91
N GLN A 88 -14.33 -12.34 2.00
CA GLN A 88 -15.27 -11.38 2.61
C GLN A 88 -15.62 -10.22 1.67
N TRP A 89 -16.78 -9.62 1.90
CA TRP A 89 -17.33 -8.51 1.12
C TRP A 89 -17.31 -7.16 1.85
N GLN A 90 -16.45 -7.05 2.87
CA GLN A 90 -16.41 -5.90 3.77
C GLN A 90 -14.97 -5.41 3.98
N CYS A 91 -14.83 -4.09 4.06
CA CYS A 91 -13.63 -3.44 4.55
C CYS A 91 -13.53 -3.54 6.07
N SER A 92 -12.30 -3.60 6.55
CA SER A 92 -11.93 -3.37 7.95
C SER A 92 -10.99 -2.17 8.02
N ARG A 93 -10.80 -1.59 9.22
CA ARG A 93 -9.86 -0.46 9.39
C ARG A 93 -8.43 -0.77 8.95
N LEU A 94 -8.02 -2.04 9.02
CA LEU A 94 -6.69 -2.48 8.60
C LEU A 94 -6.52 -2.48 7.07
N ARG A 95 -7.62 -2.67 6.32
CA ARG A 95 -7.66 -2.74 4.86
C ARG A 95 -7.79 -1.37 4.17
N CYS A 96 -8.08 -0.31 4.92
CA CYS A 96 -8.22 1.02 4.34
C CYS A 96 -6.90 1.47 3.70
N GLY A 97 -6.93 1.75 2.39
CA GLY A 97 -5.74 2.08 1.60
C GLY A 97 -4.84 0.88 1.30
N GLU A 98 -5.41 -0.33 1.25
CA GLU A 98 -4.68 -1.54 0.87
C GLU A 98 -4.11 -1.46 -0.55
N ALA A 99 -3.03 -2.21 -0.77
CA ALA A 99 -2.61 -2.57 -2.11
C ALA A 99 -3.64 -3.55 -2.70
N ARG A 100 -3.94 -3.40 -3.99
CA ARG A 100 -4.96 -4.23 -4.64
C ARG A 100 -4.47 -5.66 -4.78
N LEU A 101 -5.24 -6.61 -4.23
CA LEU A 101 -5.09 -8.03 -4.49
C LEU A 101 -6.03 -8.43 -5.62
N ALA A 102 -5.52 -9.19 -6.60
CA ALA A 102 -6.29 -9.64 -7.76
C ALA A 102 -7.48 -10.51 -7.37
N ASP A 103 -7.32 -11.37 -6.37
CA ASP A 103 -8.34 -12.32 -5.92
C ASP A 103 -9.31 -11.75 -4.88
N SER A 104 -9.26 -10.44 -4.60
CA SER A 104 -10.19 -9.82 -3.65
C SER A 104 -11.61 -9.77 -4.22
N ARG A 105 -12.59 -10.07 -3.37
CA ARG A 105 -14.01 -10.00 -3.73
C ARG A 105 -14.49 -8.56 -3.97
N CYS A 106 -13.91 -7.64 -3.21
CA CYS A 106 -14.09 -6.20 -3.31
C CYS A 106 -12.85 -5.50 -2.72
N HIS A 107 -12.68 -4.22 -3.06
CA HIS A 107 -11.46 -3.48 -2.73
C HIS A 107 -11.71 -2.36 -1.72
N CYS A 108 -10.68 -2.07 -0.92
CA CYS A 108 -10.65 -0.96 0.04
C CYS A 108 -9.50 0.03 -0.27
N SER A 109 -9.00 -0.01 -1.50
CA SER A 109 -7.99 0.89 -2.03
C SER A 109 -8.59 2.27 -2.35
N SER A 110 -7.74 3.29 -2.48
CA SER A 110 -8.20 4.67 -2.73
C SER A 110 -8.81 4.89 -4.12
N ASP A 111 -8.57 3.97 -5.06
CA ASP A 111 -9.07 4.01 -6.44
C ASP A 111 -10.36 3.21 -6.64
N CYS A 112 -10.85 2.48 -5.62
CA CYS A 112 -11.97 1.56 -5.78
C CYS A 112 -13.26 2.26 -6.23
N GLU A 113 -13.44 3.55 -5.88
CA GLU A 113 -14.63 4.31 -6.25
C GLU A 113 -14.64 4.65 -7.74
N ALA A 114 -13.46 4.96 -8.29
CA ALA A 114 -13.28 5.21 -9.71
C ALA A 114 -13.40 3.91 -10.52
N ALA A 115 -12.91 2.79 -9.96
CA ALA A 115 -13.03 1.46 -10.55
C ALA A 115 -14.45 0.87 -10.43
N GLY A 116 -15.22 1.31 -9.44
CA GLY A 116 -16.58 0.83 -9.16
C GLY A 116 -16.63 -0.53 -8.45
N ASP A 117 -15.59 -0.87 -7.69
CA ASP A 117 -15.42 -2.19 -7.05
C ASP A 117 -15.16 -2.11 -5.54
N CYS A 118 -15.47 -0.97 -4.92
CA CYS A 118 -15.41 -0.85 -3.47
C CYS A 118 -16.32 -1.86 -2.76
N CYS A 119 -15.88 -2.34 -1.60
CA CYS A 119 -16.79 -2.99 -0.67
C CYS A 119 -17.90 -2.02 -0.23
N THR A 120 -19.10 -2.54 0.07
CA THR A 120 -20.29 -1.72 0.36
C THR A 120 -20.12 -0.80 1.57
N ASN A 121 -19.31 -1.20 2.55
CA ASN A 121 -19.02 -0.44 3.77
C ASN A 121 -17.76 0.45 3.67
N TYR A 122 -17.14 0.58 2.50
CA TYR A 122 -15.87 1.33 2.33
C TYR A 122 -15.96 2.76 2.85
N ARG A 123 -17.01 3.50 2.47
CA ARG A 123 -17.22 4.89 2.88
C ARG A 123 -17.39 5.04 4.38
N HIS A 124 -18.20 4.17 4.98
CA HIS A 124 -18.39 4.15 6.42
C HIS A 124 -17.09 3.83 7.17
N VAL A 125 -16.40 2.75 6.78
CA VAL A 125 -15.23 2.24 7.52
C VAL A 125 -13.96 3.07 7.30
N CYS A 126 -13.73 3.54 6.07
CA CYS A 126 -12.48 4.20 5.70
C CYS A 126 -12.58 5.72 5.59
N HIS A 127 -13.78 6.28 5.39
CA HIS A 127 -14.00 7.74 5.31
C HIS A 127 -14.86 8.29 6.45
N GLY A 128 -15.39 7.43 7.32
CA GLY A 128 -16.16 7.85 8.50
C GLY A 128 -17.56 8.37 8.16
N GLU A 129 -18.10 8.04 6.99
CA GLU A 129 -19.51 8.30 6.66
C GLU A 129 -20.43 7.47 7.57
N THR A 130 -21.66 7.92 7.80
CA THR A 130 -22.67 7.12 8.53
C THR A 130 -23.18 5.98 7.66
N GLU A 131 -23.63 4.89 8.28
CA GLU A 131 -24.34 3.87 7.51
C GLU A 131 -25.71 4.41 7.10
N TRP A 132 -26.17 4.06 5.89
CA TRP A 132 -27.48 4.49 5.38
C TRP A 132 -28.65 4.21 6.36
N VAL A 133 -28.55 3.12 7.13
CA VAL A 133 -29.57 2.75 8.12
C VAL A 133 -29.63 3.69 9.33
N GLU A 134 -28.53 4.38 9.62
CA GLU A 134 -28.43 5.35 10.72
C GLU A 134 -28.85 6.76 10.30
N ASP A 135 -28.95 7.02 8.99
CA ASP A 135 -29.36 8.31 8.45
C ASP A 135 -30.84 8.61 8.72
N LEU A 136 -31.18 9.89 8.74
CA LEU A 136 -32.57 10.33 8.88
C LEU A 136 -33.38 9.94 7.65
N CYS A 137 -34.63 9.51 7.87
CA CYS A 137 -35.57 9.26 6.79
C CYS A 137 -36.02 10.59 6.17
N GLU A 138 -35.57 10.87 4.95
CA GLU A 138 -35.91 12.06 4.18
C GLU A 138 -36.95 11.77 3.08
N ASP A 139 -37.79 12.75 2.76
CA ASP A 139 -38.75 12.63 1.65
C ASP A 139 -38.05 12.85 0.30
N LEU A 140 -38.05 11.81 -0.54
CA LEU A 140 -37.44 11.82 -1.87
C LEU A 140 -38.49 12.11 -2.95
N SER A 141 -39.06 13.32 -2.94
CA SER A 141 -40.11 13.70 -3.91
C SER A 141 -39.60 13.84 -5.36
N ALA A 142 -38.28 13.99 -5.56
CA ALA A 142 -37.63 14.04 -6.87
C ALA A 142 -36.39 13.12 -6.90
N PRO A 143 -36.09 12.45 -8.03
CA PRO A 143 -34.98 11.50 -8.12
C PRO A 143 -33.62 12.20 -8.06
N GLN A 144 -32.79 11.81 -7.09
CA GLN A 144 -31.41 12.26 -6.95
C GLN A 144 -30.46 11.30 -7.67
N CYS A 145 -30.49 11.31 -9.00
CA CYS A 145 -29.63 10.44 -9.80
C CYS A 145 -28.37 11.17 -10.28
N PRO A 146 -27.21 10.48 -10.40
CA PRO A 146 -26.02 11.07 -10.99
C PRO A 146 -26.24 11.40 -12.48
N ALA A 147 -25.49 12.37 -13.02
CA ALA A 147 -25.72 12.96 -14.35
C ALA A 147 -25.83 11.98 -15.52
N ARG A 148 -25.29 10.76 -15.39
CA ARG A 148 -25.32 9.71 -16.42
C ARG A 148 -26.58 8.83 -16.40
N SER A 149 -27.49 9.05 -15.46
CA SER A 149 -28.70 8.25 -15.28
C SER A 149 -29.93 8.96 -15.84
N LEU A 150 -30.40 8.51 -17.00
CA LEU A 150 -31.58 9.10 -17.68
C LEU A 150 -32.91 8.66 -17.07
N HIS A 151 -32.92 7.55 -16.33
CA HIS A 151 -34.12 6.97 -15.70
C HIS A 151 -33.79 6.35 -14.34
N ILE A 152 -34.81 6.31 -13.47
CA ILE A 152 -34.76 5.58 -12.20
C ILE A 152 -34.64 4.09 -12.49
N ARG A 153 -33.68 3.41 -11.86
CA ARG A 153 -33.56 1.96 -11.94
C ARG A 153 -34.39 1.30 -10.85
N ILE A 154 -35.28 0.39 -11.26
CA ILE A 154 -36.06 -0.44 -10.34
C ILE A 154 -35.23 -1.68 -10.02
N ILE A 155 -34.81 -1.84 -8.76
CA ILE A 155 -34.14 -3.04 -8.28
C ILE A 155 -35.22 -4.00 -7.78
N SER A 156 -35.39 -5.14 -8.46
CA SER A 156 -36.38 -6.13 -8.04
C SER A 156 -35.84 -6.95 -6.85
N PRO A 157 -36.69 -7.39 -5.91
CA PRO A 157 -36.25 -8.26 -4.81
C PRO A 157 -35.60 -9.57 -5.29
N LEU A 158 -35.99 -10.05 -6.48
CA LEU A 158 -35.39 -11.22 -7.13
C LEU A 158 -33.92 -11.01 -7.51
N SER A 159 -33.45 -9.77 -7.54
CA SER A 159 -32.04 -9.44 -7.81
C SER A 159 -31.10 -9.81 -6.65
N PHE A 160 -31.64 -10.16 -5.47
CA PHE A 160 -30.87 -10.57 -4.29
C PHE A 160 -30.82 -12.10 -4.09
N PHE A 161 -31.39 -12.88 -5.00
CA PHE A 161 -31.50 -14.35 -4.88
C PHE A 161 -30.47 -15.13 -5.72
N PHE A 162 -29.38 -14.50 -6.16
CA PHE A 162 -28.29 -15.13 -6.91
C PHE A 162 -26.96 -15.02 -6.17
#